data_AF-A0A946TP93-F1
#
_entry.id   AF-A0A946TP93-F1
#
_cell.length_a   1.000
_cell.length_b   1.000
_cell.length_c   1.000
_cell.angle_alpha   90.00
_cell.angle_beta   90.00
_cell.angle_gamma   90.00
#
_symmetry.space_group_name_H-M   'P 1'
#
loop_
_entity.id
_entity.type
_entity.pdbx_description
1 polymer ?
#
loop_
_entity_poly.entity_id
_entity_poly.type
_entity_poly.pdbx_seq_one_letter_code
_entity_poly.pdbx_strand_id
1 'polypeptide(L)' 'MGIGVWQVVLVLVIVLIIFGAGKLPKVMGDVAKGVKNFKSGMAEEVTDSKKESAPADNSTAQVSESAENKEDSAKS' A
#
# COMPACT_ATOMS: atom_id res chain seq x y z
N MET A 1 10.17 -27.10 -19.05
CA MET A 1 10.35 -25.63 -19.18
C MET A 1 9.20 -24.97 -18.42
N GLY A 2 9.33 -24.81 -17.10
CA GLY A 2 8.30 -24.21 -16.27
C GLY A 2 8.37 -22.68 -16.33
N ILE A 3 7.25 -22.02 -16.04
CA ILE A 3 7.24 -20.58 -15.79
C ILE A 3 8.13 -20.34 -14.57
N GLY A 4 9.34 -19.84 -14.81
CA GLY A 4 10.27 -19.49 -13.76
C GLY A 4 9.95 -18.10 -13.21
N VAL A 5 10.51 -17.82 -12.03
CA VAL A 5 10.43 -16.50 -11.39
C VAL A 5 10.90 -15.39 -12.35
N TRP A 6 11.88 -15.69 -13.20
CA TRP A 6 12.43 -14.75 -14.18
C TRP A 6 11.40 -14.30 -15.23
N GLN A 7 10.53 -15.20 -15.69
CA GLN A 7 9.47 -14.90 -16.65
C GLN A 7 8.37 -14.06 -16.01
N VAL A 8 8.01 -14.35 -14.75
CA VAL A 8 7.00 -13.58 -14.02
C VAL A 8 7.47 -12.14 -13.80
N VAL A 9 8.73 -11.93 -13.43
CA VAL A 9 9.30 -10.59 -13.27
C VAL A 9 9.30 -9.82 -14.58
N LEU A 10 9.67 -10.45 -15.70
CA LEU A 10 9.67 -9.82 -17.02
C LEU A 10 8.27 -9.35 -17.43
N VAL A 11 7.25 -10.20 -17.22
CA VAL A 11 5.85 -9.84 -17.48
C VAL A 11 5.41 -8.68 -16.59
N LEU A 12 5.78 -8.70 -15.31
CA LEU A 12 5.44 -7.65 -14.35
C LEU A 12 6.01 -6.29 -14.79
N VAL A 13 7.25 -6.25 -15.29
CA VAL A 13 7.86 -5.02 -15.83
C VAL A 13 7.06 -4.46 -17.01
N ILE A 14 6.62 -5.30 -17.94
CA ILE A 14 5.82 -4.85 -19.09
C ILE A 14 4.48 -4.25 -18.62
N VAL A 15 3.82 -4.90 -17.67
CA VAL A 15 2.58 -4.40 -17.08
C VAL A 15 2.82 -3.06 -16.37
N LEU A 16 3.92 -2.91 -15.63
CA LEU A 16 4.28 -1.64 -14.99
C LEU A 16 4.52 -0.50 -15.99
N ILE A 17 5.05 -0.79 -17.17
CA ILE A 17 5.25 0.23 -18.21
C ILE A 17 3.90 0.69 -18.78
N ILE A 18 2.97 -0.24 -19.01
CA ILE A 18 1.64 0.08 -19.57
C ILE A 18 0.77 0.82 -18.54
N PHE A 19 0.77 0.36 -17.29
CA PHE A 19 -0.09 0.92 -16.24
C PHE A 19 0.57 2.07 -15.47
N GLY A 20 1.90 2.15 -15.46
CA GLY A 20 2.69 3.12 -14.70
C GLY A 20 2.84 2.75 -13.22
N ALA A 21 4.01 3.04 -12.64
CA ALA A 21 4.32 2.75 -11.23
C ALA A 21 3.46 3.53 -10.22
N GLY A 22 2.85 4.66 -10.61
CA GLY A 22 2.01 5.47 -9.72
C GLY A 22 0.58 4.96 -9.57
N LYS A 23 0.06 4.20 -10.54
CA LYS A 23 -1.31 3.68 -10.51
C LYS A 23 -1.40 2.43 -9.64
N LEU A 24 -0.40 1.54 -9.71
CA LEU A 24 -0.38 0.24 -9.03
C LEU A 24 -0.54 0.33 -7.49
N PRO A 25 0.19 1.20 -6.77
CA PRO A 25 0.08 1.31 -5.32
C PRO A 25 -1.31 1.78 -4.87
N LYS A 26 -1.94 2.65 -5.66
CA LYS A 26 -3.28 3.17 -5.38
C LYS A 26 -4.34 2.08 -5.54
N VAL A 27 -4.37 1.37 -6.67
CA VAL A 27 -5.31 0.26 -6.87
C VAL A 27 -5.04 -0.92 -5.94
N MET A 28 -3.78 -1.24 -5.68
CA MET A 28 -3.43 -2.32 -4.75
C MET A 28 -3.80 -1.95 -3.30
N GLY A 29 -3.70 -0.67 -2.92
CA GLY A 29 -4.15 -0.19 -1.61
C GLY A 29 -5.66 -0.37 -1.41
N ASP A 30 -6.46 -0.06 -2.42
CA ASP A 30 -7.92 -0.24 -2.36
C ASP A 30 -8.33 -1.73 -2.35
N VAL A 31 -7.67 -2.56 -3.16
CA VAL A 31 -7.85 -4.02 -3.15
C VAL A 31 -7.41 -4.62 -1.81
N ALA A 32 -6.27 -4.20 -1.26
CA ALA A 32 -5.75 -4.69 0.02
C ALA A 32 -6.69 -4.34 1.18
N LYS A 33 -7.28 -3.14 1.19
CA LYS A 33 -8.31 -2.76 2.16
C LYS A 33 -9.55 -3.65 2.05
N GLY A 34 -10.03 -3.93 0.83
CA GLY A 34 -11.15 -4.84 0.60
C GLY A 34 -10.87 -6.27 1.08
N VAL A 35 -9.69 -6.80 0.77
CA VAL A 35 -9.26 -8.14 1.21
C VAL A 35 -9.06 -8.19 2.73
N LYS A 36 -8.53 -7.12 3.34
CA LYS A 36 -8.38 -7.03 4.81
C LYS A 36 -9.73 -7.05 5.50
N ASN A 37 -10.69 -6.23 5.04
CA ASN A 37 -12.05 -6.23 5.59
C ASN A 37 -12.76 -7.57 5.38
N PHE A 38 -12.58 -8.20 4.21
CA PHE A 38 -13.12 -9.54 3.95
C PHE A 38 -12.50 -10.59 4.89
N LYS A 39 -11.19 -10.54 5.11
CA LYS A 39 -10.49 -11.43 6.04
C LYS A 39 -10.92 -11.20 7.49
N SER A 40 -11.01 -9.93 7.91
CA SER A 40 -11.44 -9.55 9.26
C SER A 40 -12.89 -9.96 9.54
N GLY A 41 -13.83 -9.70 8.61
CA GLY A 41 -15.22 -10.11 8.77
C GLY A 41 -15.37 -11.64 8.81
N MET A 42 -14.65 -12.35 7.94
CA MET A 42 -14.65 -13.82 7.96
C MET A 42 -14.00 -14.36 9.24
N ALA A 43 -12.94 -13.71 9.75
CA ALA A 43 -12.33 -14.08 11.04
C ALA A 43 -13.25 -13.78 12.23
N GLU A 44 -14.03 -12.70 12.20
CA GLU A 44 -15.03 -12.36 13.23
C GLU A 44 -16.09 -13.46 13.33
N GLU A 45 -16.58 -13.99 12.19
CA GLU A 45 -17.50 -15.13 12.16
C GLU A 45 -16.88 -16.43 12.72
N VAL A 46 -15.57 -16.65 12.59
CA VAL A 46 -14.89 -17.82 13.18
C VAL A 46 -14.48 -17.58 14.65
N THR A 47 -14.49 -16.33 15.12
CA THR A 47 -13.92 -15.93 16.43
C THR A 47 -14.90 -15.20 17.35
N ASP A 48 -16.22 -15.42 17.20
CA ASP A 48 -17.29 -15.05 18.14
C ASP A 48 -17.20 -15.80 19.50
N SER A 49 -15.99 -15.87 20.06
CA SER A 49 -15.70 -16.24 21.43
C SER A 49 -14.51 -15.48 22.02
N LYS A 50 -13.86 -14.55 21.30
CA LYS A 50 -12.85 -13.70 21.96
C LYS A 50 -12.62 -12.33 21.31
N LYS A 51 -13.42 -11.36 21.78
CA LYS A 51 -13.05 -9.96 22.13
C LYS A 51 -12.06 -9.24 21.19
N GLU A 52 -12.63 -8.29 20.46
CA GLU A 52 -12.18 -6.90 20.25
C GLU A 52 -10.71 -6.61 19.91
N SER A 53 -10.47 -6.16 18.67
CA SER A 53 -9.37 -5.29 18.22
C SER A 53 -9.64 -4.96 16.74
N ALA A 54 -9.65 -3.75 16.19
CA ALA A 54 -9.33 -2.38 16.60
C ALA A 54 -9.79 -1.45 15.45
N PRO A 55 -10.01 -0.13 15.66
CA PRO A 55 -10.07 0.80 14.55
C PRO A 55 -8.64 1.12 14.11
N ALA A 56 -8.24 0.64 12.93
CA ALA A 56 -7.04 1.11 12.26
C ALA A 56 -7.45 1.84 10.97
N ASP A 57 -8.15 2.95 11.15
CA ASP A 57 -8.02 4.07 10.24
C ASP A 57 -6.59 4.61 10.44
N ASN A 58 -5.73 4.38 9.45
CA ASN A 58 -4.49 5.12 9.37
C ASN A 58 -4.27 5.49 7.91
N SER A 59 -5.04 6.50 7.52
CA SER A 59 -4.68 7.38 6.42
C SER A 59 -3.38 8.11 6.77
N THR A 60 -2.23 7.45 6.60
CA THR A 60 -0.94 8.11 6.55
C THR A 60 -0.28 7.74 5.22
N ALA A 61 -0.63 8.52 4.20
CA ALA A 61 0.23 8.79 3.05
C ALA A 61 0.58 10.28 3.10
N GLN A 62 1.26 10.70 4.17
CA GLN A 62 2.21 11.80 4.09
C GLN A 62 3.60 11.17 4.04
N VAL A 63 4.31 11.39 2.93
CA VAL A 63 5.74 11.67 2.79
C VAL A 63 6.22 11.25 1.39
N SER A 64 6.42 12.27 0.55
CA SER A 64 7.49 12.44 -0.44
C SER A 64 7.27 13.84 -1.05
N GLU A 65 8.19 14.80 -1.12
CA GLU A 65 9.56 14.99 -0.63
C GLU A 65 9.91 16.48 -0.90
N SER A 66 10.86 17.01 -0.13
CA SER A 66 11.38 18.39 -0.11
C SER A 66 12.01 18.92 -1.41
N ALA A 67 11.99 20.25 -1.56
CA ALA A 67 13.09 21.07 -2.11
C ALA A 67 13.07 22.40 -1.31
N GLU A 68 13.93 22.61 -0.30
CA GLU A 68 15.36 23.03 -0.33
C GLU A 68 15.56 24.57 -0.44
N ASN A 69 16.31 25.09 0.56
CA ASN A 69 17.03 26.38 0.68
C ASN A 69 16.23 27.69 0.87
N LYS A 70 16.63 28.67 1.70
CA LYS A 70 17.86 28.88 2.51
C LYS A 70 17.58 29.99 3.55
N GLU A 71 18.41 29.97 4.60
CA GLU A 71 18.62 30.98 5.65
C GLU A 71 18.48 32.46 5.21
N ASP A 72 17.85 33.29 6.04
CA ASP A 72 18.51 34.39 6.77
C ASP A 72 17.48 35.10 7.68
N SER A 73 17.53 34.79 8.98
CA SER A 73 16.88 35.60 10.01
C SER A 73 17.88 35.85 11.13
N ALA A 74 18.97 36.53 10.81
CA ALA A 74 19.80 37.22 11.79
C ALA A 74 19.20 38.60 12.06
N LYS A 75 18.11 38.63 12.84
CA LYS A 75 17.67 39.83 13.55
C LYS A 75 17.39 39.46 15.00
N SER A 76 18.46 39.51 15.79
CA SER A 76 18.49 39.92 17.20
C SER A 76 19.93 39.92 17.69
#